data_AF-A0A1M6EWB9-F1
#
_entry.id   AF-A0A1M6EWB9-F1
#
_cell.length_a   1.000
_cell.length_b   1.000
_cell.length_c   1.000
_cell.angle_alpha   90.00
_cell.angle_beta   90.00
_cell.angle_gamma   90.00
#
_symmetry.space_group_name_H-M   'P 1'
#
loop_
_entity.id
_entity.type
_entity.pdbx_description
1 polymer ?
#
loop_
_entity_poly.entity_id
_entity_poly.type
_entity_poly.pdbx_seq_one_letter_code
_entity_poly.pdbx_strand_id
1 'polypeptide(L)'
;MKKRMLLIFIVLNFSIALYGCSDPKYINLENKPHKGYYTELLYKAVKDNNYDFTMLDTNLYKNVIVKDEDKYILKSTIKSLTTNNFIDKPTDLKEKPMYKLFINQNSKKYVINIYSNNIISVFPWDGNFPEDFVDLKTVPDAYKLEQFCKYVYDK
;
A
#
# COMPACT_ATOMS: atom_id res chain seq x y z
N MET A 1 19.64 -55.77 13.29
CA MET A 1 20.46 -54.75 12.61
C MET A 1 19.66 -53.93 11.59
N LYS A 2 18.93 -54.55 10.64
CA LYS A 2 18.12 -53.85 9.61
C LYS A 2 17.12 -52.80 10.15
N LYS A 3 16.38 -53.11 11.23
CA LYS A 3 15.41 -52.17 11.84
C LYS A 3 16.06 -50.93 12.49
N ARG A 4 17.25 -51.07 13.08
CA ARG A 4 18.02 -49.95 13.66
C ARG A 4 18.60 -49.05 12.55
N MET A 5 19.01 -49.65 11.44
CA MET A 5 19.51 -48.93 10.27
C MET A 5 18.41 -48.10 9.57
N LEU A 6 17.19 -48.65 9.46
CA LEU A 6 16.02 -47.94 8.92
C LEU A 6 15.67 -46.70 9.76
N LEU A 7 15.71 -46.83 11.09
CA LEU A 7 15.43 -45.74 12.03
C LEU A 7 16.43 -44.59 11.88
N ILE A 8 17.71 -44.90 11.72
CA ILE A 8 18.75 -43.90 11.45
C ILE A 8 18.49 -43.20 10.11
N PHE A 9 18.09 -43.95 9.08
CA PHE A 9 17.79 -43.39 7.77
C PHE A 9 16.59 -42.43 7.80
N ILE A 10 15.54 -42.77 8.56
CA ILE A 10 14.36 -41.92 8.75
C ILE A 10 14.74 -40.63 9.48
N VAL A 11 15.49 -40.73 10.58
CA VAL A 11 15.93 -39.55 11.34
C VAL A 11 16.81 -38.65 10.47
N LEU A 12 17.72 -39.22 9.68
CA LEU A 12 18.59 -38.45 8.80
C LEU A 12 17.80 -37.69 7.71
N ASN A 13 16.82 -38.34 7.08
CA ASN A 13 15.95 -37.68 6.09
C ASN A 13 15.07 -36.59 6.72
N PHE A 14 14.61 -36.81 7.95
CA PHE A 14 13.81 -35.82 8.68
C PHE A 14 14.65 -34.58 9.05
N SER A 15 15.90 -34.78 9.46
CA SER A 15 16.83 -33.67 9.73
C SER A 15 17.11 -32.84 8.49
N ILE A 16 17.27 -33.47 7.32
CA ILE A 16 17.51 -32.78 6.04
C ILE A 16 16.26 -31.99 5.60
N ALA A 17 15.06 -32.52 5.84
CA ALA A 17 13.79 -31.85 5.53
C ALA A 17 13.51 -30.61 6.40
N LEU A 18 14.19 -30.46 7.55
CA LEU A 18 14.02 -29.33 8.47
C LEU A 18 15.01 -28.17 8.24
N TYR A 19 15.98 -28.31 7.32
CA TYR A 19 16.78 -27.18 6.85
C TYR A 19 15.97 -26.34 5.86
N GLY A 20 14.97 -25.65 6.39
CA GLY A 20 14.22 -24.63 5.66
C GLY A 20 15.08 -23.40 5.36
N CYS A 21 14.80 -22.74 4.24
CA CYS A 21 15.46 -21.52 3.80
C CYS A 21 15.36 -20.42 4.88
N SER A 22 16.50 -19.83 5.27
CA SER A 22 16.60 -18.90 6.40
C SER A 22 16.05 -17.48 6.14
N ASP A 23 15.57 -17.20 4.93
CA ASP A 23 15.14 -15.86 4.53
C ASP A 23 13.86 -15.94 3.65
N PRO A 24 12.69 -16.25 4.25
CA PRO A 24 11.46 -16.42 3.49
C PRO A 24 10.98 -15.06 2.95
N LYS A 25 11.23 -14.82 1.66
CA LYS A 25 10.82 -13.58 0.96
C LYS A 25 9.32 -13.23 1.05
N TYR A 26 8.47 -14.20 1.34
CA TYR A 26 7.01 -14.08 1.27
C TYR A 26 6.29 -14.34 2.60
N ILE A 27 6.98 -14.87 3.62
CA ILE A 27 6.40 -15.10 4.95
C ILE A 27 6.96 -14.04 5.87
N ASN A 28 6.22 -12.94 6.01
CA ASN A 28 6.57 -11.91 6.98
C ASN A 28 5.94 -12.24 8.33
N LEU A 29 6.77 -12.68 9.28
CA LEU A 29 6.35 -12.93 10.67
C LEU A 29 6.41 -11.66 11.53
N GLU A 30 6.91 -10.54 10.97
CA GLU A 30 6.98 -9.28 11.68
C GLU A 30 5.60 -8.62 11.75
N ASN A 31 5.38 -7.87 12.83
CA ASN A 31 4.20 -7.04 12.95
C ASN A 31 4.47 -5.67 12.31
N LYS A 32 3.45 -5.15 11.63
CA LYS A 32 3.49 -3.78 11.08
C LYS A 32 3.75 -2.78 12.22
N PRO A 33 4.75 -1.87 12.11
CA PRO A 33 5.14 -1.01 13.22
C PRO A 33 4.02 -0.10 13.75
N HIS A 34 3.22 0.48 12.85
CA HIS A 34 2.05 1.30 13.18
C HIS A 34 1.08 1.37 11.99
N LYS A 35 -0.15 1.85 12.22
CA LYS A 35 -1.22 1.88 11.22
C LYS A 35 -0.91 2.73 9.98
N GLY A 36 -0.10 3.78 10.14
CA GLY A 36 0.31 4.73 9.09
C GLY A 36 1.69 4.48 8.46
N TYR A 37 2.23 3.26 8.60
CA TYR A 37 3.59 2.92 8.19
C TYR A 37 3.84 3.13 6.69
N TYR A 38 2.94 2.67 5.82
CA TYR A 38 3.11 2.84 4.39
C TYR A 38 2.90 4.27 3.92
N THR A 39 2.06 5.04 4.62
CA THR A 39 1.83 6.45 4.37
C THR A 39 3.08 7.28 4.70
N GLU A 40 3.83 6.91 5.75
CA GLU A 40 5.12 7.53 6.04
C GLU A 40 6.16 7.21 4.96
N LEU A 41 6.22 5.97 4.48
CA LEU A 41 7.11 5.58 3.39
C LEU A 41 6.76 6.30 2.07
N LEU A 42 5.46 6.43 1.78
CA LEU A 42 4.96 7.21 0.66
C LEU A 42 5.35 8.69 0.82
N TYR A 43 5.23 9.28 2.01
CA TYR A 43 5.63 10.67 2.24
C TYR A 43 7.10 10.92 1.90
N LYS A 44 7.98 10.01 2.32
CA LYS A 44 9.41 10.06 2.00
C LYS A 44 9.62 9.98 0.48
N ALA A 45 8.82 9.16 -0.20
CA ALA A 45 8.90 8.98 -1.64
C ALA A 45 8.46 10.22 -2.44
N VAL A 46 7.38 10.88 -2.02
CA VAL A 46 6.83 12.03 -2.74
C VAL A 46 7.44 13.38 -2.31
N LYS A 47 8.32 13.40 -1.30
CA LYS A 47 8.85 14.62 -0.68
C LYS A 47 9.47 15.60 -1.69
N ASP A 48 10.20 15.07 -2.66
CA ASP A 48 11.02 15.80 -3.63
C ASP A 48 10.32 15.99 -4.99
N ASN A 49 9.04 15.61 -5.11
CA ASN A 49 8.22 15.71 -6.33
C ASN A 49 8.79 15.00 -7.59
N ASN A 50 9.88 14.25 -7.46
CA ASN A 50 10.48 13.45 -8.52
C ASN A 50 9.91 12.03 -8.52
N TYR A 51 8.75 11.84 -9.13
CA TYR A 51 8.07 10.56 -9.29
C TYR A 51 7.05 10.63 -10.43
N ASP A 52 6.70 9.47 -11.00
CA ASP A 52 5.59 9.36 -11.94
C ASP A 52 4.29 9.18 -11.17
N PHE A 53 3.25 9.88 -11.61
CA PHE A 53 1.95 9.86 -10.97
C PHE A 53 0.86 9.59 -12.00
N THR A 54 0.21 8.43 -11.88
CA THR A 54 -0.90 8.03 -12.75
C THR A 54 -2.15 7.80 -11.92
N MET A 55 -3.27 8.33 -12.39
CA MET A 55 -4.60 8.06 -11.86
C MET A 55 -5.33 7.08 -12.79
N LEU A 56 -6.00 6.09 -12.22
CA LEU A 56 -6.90 5.17 -12.91
C LEU A 56 -8.32 5.40 -12.41
N ASP A 57 -9.22 5.80 -13.31
CA ASP A 57 -10.65 5.65 -13.10
C ASP A 57 -11.01 4.18 -13.22
N THR A 58 -11.50 3.57 -12.15
CA THR A 58 -11.79 2.14 -12.16
C THR A 58 -13.11 1.79 -12.83
N ASN A 59 -14.03 2.75 -12.97
CA ASN A 59 -15.31 2.52 -13.62
C ASN A 59 -15.11 2.45 -15.14
N LEU A 60 -14.36 3.41 -15.69
CA LEU A 60 -14.08 3.52 -17.12
C LEU A 60 -12.76 2.84 -17.53
N TYR A 61 -11.98 2.36 -16.57
CA TYR A 61 -10.65 1.78 -16.77
C TYR A 61 -9.71 2.70 -17.58
N LYS A 62 -9.86 4.01 -17.42
CA LYS A 62 -9.07 5.03 -18.12
C LYS A 62 -7.94 5.51 -17.22
N ASN A 63 -6.72 5.48 -17.74
CA ASN A 63 -5.56 6.07 -17.09
C ASN A 63 -5.40 7.54 -17.49
N VAL A 64 -5.02 8.37 -16.53
CA VAL A 64 -4.66 9.78 -16.72
C VAL A 64 -3.32 10.02 -16.04
N ILE A 65 -2.37 10.59 -16.79
CA ILE A 65 -1.07 11.00 -16.23
C ILE A 65 -1.28 12.34 -15.54
N VAL A 66 -0.90 12.42 -14.27
CA VAL A 66 -1.02 13.65 -13.47
C VAL A 66 0.14 14.59 -13.82
N LYS A 67 -0.19 15.84 -14.17
CA LYS A 67 0.79 16.88 -14.50
C LYS A 67 1.61 17.28 -13.28
N ASP A 68 2.84 17.75 -13.51
CA ASP A 68 3.76 18.14 -12.43
C ASP A 68 3.20 19.22 -11.51
N GLU A 69 2.46 20.18 -12.06
CA GLU A 69 1.78 21.25 -11.32
C GLU A 69 0.76 20.74 -10.30
N ASP A 70 0.21 19.54 -10.52
CA ASP A 70 -0.85 18.94 -9.71
C ASP A 70 -0.29 17.91 -8.69
N LYS A 71 1.01 17.55 -8.78
CA LYS A 71 1.67 16.56 -7.89
C LYS A 71 1.73 16.98 -6.41
N TYR A 72 1.60 18.27 -6.11
CA TYR A 72 1.64 18.76 -4.73
C TYR A 72 0.53 18.17 -3.84
N ILE A 73 -0.58 17.72 -4.46
CA ILE A 73 -1.76 17.19 -3.74
C ILE A 73 -1.40 16.09 -2.74
N LEU A 74 -0.51 15.16 -3.11
CA LEU A 74 -0.15 14.03 -2.25
C LEU A 74 0.56 14.52 -0.99
N LYS A 75 1.50 15.45 -1.16
CA LYS A 75 2.24 16.05 -0.04
C LYS A 75 1.32 16.84 0.88
N SER A 76 0.41 17.64 0.32
CA SER A 76 -0.56 18.41 1.10
C SER A 76 -1.54 17.52 1.86
N THR A 77 -2.05 16.47 1.21
CA THR A 77 -2.93 15.47 1.83
C THR A 77 -2.22 14.82 3.01
N ILE A 78 -1.04 14.23 2.78
CA ILE A 78 -0.31 13.50 3.83
C ILE A 78 0.07 14.41 5.00
N LYS A 79 0.49 15.66 4.74
CA LYS A 79 0.83 16.63 5.80
C LYS A 79 -0.37 17.06 6.64
N SER A 80 -1.59 16.95 6.11
CA SER A 80 -2.81 17.28 6.86
C SER A 80 -3.29 16.12 7.75
N LEU A 81 -2.68 14.93 7.64
CA LEU A 81 -3.03 13.77 8.45
C LEU A 81 -2.43 13.88 9.85
N THR A 82 -3.20 13.38 10.81
CA THR A 82 -2.81 13.16 12.20
C THR A 82 -2.86 11.66 12.51
N THR A 83 -2.36 11.26 13.67
CA THR A 83 -2.42 9.86 14.13
C THR A 83 -3.84 9.31 14.18
N ASN A 84 -4.84 10.16 14.45
CA ASN A 84 -6.26 9.76 14.55
C ASN A 84 -6.90 9.47 13.19
N ASN A 85 -6.26 9.88 12.09
CA ASN A 85 -6.76 9.58 10.74
C ASN A 85 -6.51 8.13 10.35
N PHE A 86 -5.56 7.45 10.99
CA PHE A 86 -5.23 6.06 10.67
C PHE A 86 -6.14 5.09 11.41
N ILE A 87 -7.00 4.42 10.66
CA ILE A 87 -8.05 3.53 11.16
C ILE A 87 -7.77 2.09 10.78
N ASP A 88 -8.51 1.16 11.40
CA ASP A 88 -8.56 -0.22 10.89
C ASP A 88 -9.45 -0.28 9.64
N LYS A 89 -9.34 -1.37 8.88
CA LYS A 89 -10.15 -1.59 7.68
C LYS A 89 -11.65 -1.48 8.03
N PRO A 90 -12.40 -0.55 7.41
CA PRO A 90 -13.84 -0.45 7.62
C PRO A 90 -14.56 -1.74 7.21
N THR A 91 -15.60 -2.11 7.95
CA THR A 91 -16.39 -3.32 7.67
C THR A 91 -17.34 -3.17 6.48
N ASP A 92 -17.78 -1.95 6.20
CA ASP A 92 -18.72 -1.57 5.14
C ASP A 92 -18.03 -1.02 3.88
N LEU A 93 -16.74 -1.33 3.71
CA LEU A 93 -15.95 -0.85 2.58
C LEU A 93 -16.40 -1.48 1.26
N LYS A 94 -16.65 -0.65 0.24
CA LYS A 94 -16.89 -1.13 -1.13
C LYS A 94 -15.71 -1.99 -1.60
N GLU A 95 -16.00 -3.12 -2.24
CA GLU A 95 -14.95 -4.01 -2.77
C GLU A 95 -14.07 -3.32 -3.82
N LYS A 96 -14.68 -2.47 -4.66
CA LYS A 96 -14.00 -1.74 -5.73
C LYS A 96 -13.81 -0.27 -5.34
N PRO A 97 -12.56 0.23 -5.29
CA PRO A 97 -12.31 1.66 -5.12
C PRO A 97 -12.74 2.43 -6.36
N MET A 98 -13.17 3.68 -6.23
CA MET A 98 -13.57 4.55 -7.34
C MET A 98 -12.39 4.90 -8.24
N TYR A 99 -11.26 5.25 -7.61
CA TYR A 99 -10.01 5.58 -8.29
C TYR A 99 -8.84 4.81 -7.67
N LYS A 100 -7.81 4.56 -8.49
CA LYS A 100 -6.51 4.09 -8.02
C LYS A 100 -5.43 5.06 -8.45
N LEU A 101 -4.58 5.43 -7.51
CA LEU A 101 -3.42 6.28 -7.76
C LEU A 101 -2.16 5.41 -7.74
N PHE A 102 -1.35 5.53 -8.77
CA PHE A 102 -0.06 4.84 -8.89
C PHE A 102 1.05 5.86 -8.81
N ILE A 103 1.92 5.70 -7.82
CA ILE A 103 3.08 6.55 -7.58
C ILE A 103 4.32 5.69 -7.80
N ASN A 104 5.05 5.94 -8.89
CA ASN A 104 6.30 5.23 -9.18
C ASN A 104 7.47 6.17 -8.89
N GLN A 105 8.32 5.80 -7.95
CA GLN A 105 9.57 6.50 -7.67
C GLN A 105 10.72 5.49 -7.76
N ASN A 106 11.57 5.63 -8.79
CA ASN A 106 12.64 4.67 -9.08
C ASN A 106 12.07 3.24 -9.19
N SER A 107 12.55 2.31 -8.37
CA SER A 107 12.08 0.93 -8.30
C SER A 107 10.91 0.71 -7.34
N LYS A 108 10.44 1.74 -6.64
CA LYS A 108 9.34 1.64 -5.66
C LYS A 108 8.03 2.09 -6.28
N LYS A 109 7.00 1.27 -6.13
CA LYS A 109 5.64 1.58 -6.58
C LYS A 109 4.69 1.57 -5.40
N TYR A 110 3.97 2.66 -5.23
CA TYR A 110 2.90 2.78 -4.25
C TYR A 110 1.54 2.89 -4.93
N VAL A 111 0.53 2.42 -4.24
CA VAL A 111 -0.86 2.44 -4.65
C VAL A 111 -1.67 3.16 -3.57
N ILE A 112 -2.51 4.09 -4.00
CA ILE A 112 -3.57 4.66 -3.15
C ILE A 112 -4.91 4.28 -3.75
N ASN A 113 -5.71 3.50 -3.03
CA ASN A 113 -7.08 3.22 -3.41
C ASN A 113 -8.01 4.28 -2.80
N ILE A 114 -8.94 4.83 -3.59
CA ILE A 114 -9.91 5.84 -3.14
C ILE A 114 -11.30 5.21 -3.15
N TYR A 115 -11.88 4.95 -1.98
CA TYR A 115 -13.18 4.27 -1.86
C TYR A 115 -14.35 5.25 -1.73
N SER A 116 -14.11 6.39 -1.08
CA SER A 116 -15.08 7.49 -0.93
C SER A 116 -14.34 8.82 -0.72
N ASN A 117 -15.08 9.90 -0.55
CA ASN A 117 -14.53 11.24 -0.27
C ASN A 117 -13.61 11.25 0.96
N ASN A 118 -13.87 10.34 1.90
CA ASN A 118 -13.19 10.31 3.19
C ASN A 118 -12.35 9.05 3.38
N ILE A 119 -12.51 7.97 2.62
CA ILE A 119 -11.80 6.71 2.89
C ILE A 119 -10.85 6.37 1.76
N ILE A 120 -9.58 6.26 2.12
CA ILE A 120 -8.51 5.79 1.24
C ILE A 120 -7.74 4.65 1.89
N SER A 121 -7.02 3.88 1.08
CA SER A 121 -5.97 3.00 1.57
C SER A 121 -4.64 3.22 0.85
N VAL A 122 -3.53 2.99 1.55
CA VAL A 122 -2.17 3.21 1.06
C VAL A 122 -1.32 1.96 1.29
N PHE A 123 -0.63 1.50 0.25
CA PHE A 123 0.27 0.36 0.32
C PHE A 123 1.27 0.37 -0.84
N PRO A 124 2.46 -0.22 -0.69
CA PRO A 124 3.34 -0.52 -1.81
C PRO A 124 2.77 -1.69 -2.63
N TRP A 125 3.05 -1.71 -3.94
CA TRP A 125 2.59 -2.75 -4.86
C TRP A 125 2.99 -4.17 -4.40
N ASP A 126 4.14 -4.28 -3.77
CA ASP A 126 4.75 -5.51 -3.23
C ASP A 126 4.72 -5.54 -1.69
N GLY A 127 3.72 -4.92 -1.07
CA GLY A 127 3.60 -4.84 0.38
C GLY A 127 3.36 -6.17 1.08
N ASN A 128 4.12 -6.40 2.15
CA ASN A 128 4.04 -7.59 2.99
C ASN A 128 3.19 -7.40 4.27
N PHE A 129 2.70 -6.20 4.53
CA PHE A 129 1.80 -5.88 5.64
C PHE A 129 0.42 -5.47 5.11
N PRO A 130 -0.63 -5.52 5.95
CA PRO A 130 -1.93 -4.96 5.60
C PRO A 130 -1.83 -3.48 5.20
N GLU A 131 -2.71 -3.04 4.30
CA GLU A 131 -2.80 -1.66 3.83
C GLU A 131 -2.99 -0.67 4.99
N ASP A 132 -2.47 0.54 4.87
CA ASP A 132 -2.88 1.64 5.75
C ASP A 132 -4.29 2.09 5.34
N PHE A 133 -5.24 2.16 6.26
CA PHE A 133 -6.53 2.81 6.01
C PHE A 133 -6.55 4.19 6.66
N VAL A 134 -7.05 5.18 5.92
CA VAL A 134 -7.05 6.58 6.34
C VAL A 134 -8.44 7.20 6.19
N ASP A 135 -8.96 7.78 7.27
CA ASP A 135 -10.16 8.64 7.28
C ASP A 135 -9.75 10.11 7.06
N LEU A 136 -10.19 10.70 5.96
CA LEU A 136 -9.93 12.07 5.52
C LEU A 136 -11.02 13.06 5.98
N LYS A 137 -11.92 12.70 6.89
CA LYS A 137 -12.97 13.63 7.38
C LYS A 137 -12.43 14.95 7.91
N THR A 138 -11.28 14.93 8.58
CA THR A 138 -10.65 16.14 9.15
C THR A 138 -9.71 16.83 8.17
N VAL A 139 -9.50 16.26 6.98
CA VAL A 139 -8.64 16.84 5.93
C VAL A 139 -9.41 17.92 5.19
N PRO A 140 -8.80 19.11 4.95
CA PRO A 140 -9.43 20.17 4.17
C PRO A 140 -9.90 19.67 2.79
N ASP A 141 -11.05 20.14 2.32
CA ASP A 141 -11.63 19.67 1.05
C ASP A 141 -10.69 19.85 -0.15
N ALA A 142 -9.89 20.94 -0.15
CA ALA A 142 -8.87 21.20 -1.17
C ALA A 142 -7.80 20.08 -1.28
N TYR A 143 -7.64 19.25 -0.25
CA TYR A 143 -6.71 18.14 -0.22
C TYR A 143 -7.40 16.77 -0.24
N LYS A 144 -8.70 16.72 -0.55
CA LYS A 144 -9.41 15.44 -0.70
C LYS A 144 -9.12 14.83 -2.07
N LEU A 145 -8.64 13.58 -2.03
CA LEU A 145 -8.19 12.89 -3.23
C LEU A 145 -9.32 12.54 -4.20
N GLU A 146 -10.56 12.34 -3.73
CA GLU A 146 -11.70 12.12 -4.64
C GLU A 146 -11.96 13.36 -5.52
N GLN A 147 -12.03 14.54 -4.90
CA GLN A 147 -12.26 15.80 -5.62
C GLN A 147 -11.12 16.10 -6.59
N PHE A 148 -9.89 15.84 -6.16
CA PHE A 148 -8.72 15.92 -7.02
C PHE A 148 -8.83 15.02 -8.25
N CYS A 149 -9.25 13.76 -8.07
CA CYS A 149 -9.36 12.81 -9.19
C CYS A 149 -10.40 13.27 -10.22
N LYS A 150 -11.54 13.81 -9.76
CA LYS A 150 -12.57 14.39 -10.63
C LYS A 150 -11.99 15.56 -11.45
N TYR A 151 -11.32 16.49 -10.78
CA TYR A 151 -10.67 17.63 -11.45
C TYR A 151 -9.64 17.20 -12.49
N VAL A 152 -8.76 16.25 -12.17
CA VAL A 152 -7.74 15.77 -13.12
C VAL A 152 -8.37 15.03 -14.29
N TYR A 153 -9.48 14.32 -14.08
CA TYR A 153 -10.18 13.61 -15.15
C TYR A 153 -10.83 14.56 -16.17
N ASP A 154 -11.39 15.68 -15.69
CA ASP A 154 -12.13 16.64 -16.52
C ASP A 154 -11.23 17.68 -17.23
N LYS A 155 -9.94 17.72 -16.90
CA LYS A 155 -8.93 18.67 -17.42
C LYS A 155 -8.37 18.25 -18.78
#